data_AF-A0AAE8M1F9-F1
#
_entry.id   AF-A0AAE8M1F9-F1
#
_cell.length_a   1.000
_cell.length_b   1.000
_cell.length_c   1.000
_cell.angle_alpha   90.00
_cell.angle_beta   90.00
_cell.angle_gamma   90.00
#
_symmetry.space_group_name_H-M   'P 1'
#
loop_
_entity.id
_entity.type
_entity.pdbx_description
1 polymer ?
#
loop_
_entity_poly.entity_id
_entity_poly.type
_entity_poly.pdbx_seq_one_letter_code
_entity_poly.pdbx_strand_id
1 'polypeptide(L)'
;MSLSRTYSGSMCIVEAQETFPGHQITYSTVDTEFLGAVYPLSAFKSDQGGLFYFPPTFTRLRLSPISYATFLDSSEALNTLWRLSMGEQCQRELDFALFLALYRGNEKMTSTLLDYGANPGRNFSLNGMHAAARRGLKHEISKFVKDYKAGPDVRDEFSATPILYAMQLDAPDDWYTIEFLFRLGADPWITFGDWDWTYAQLARVMEKEDLAQNLDDWVGSPTESNSSRESSCMIGGD
;
A
#
# COMPACT_ATOMS: atom_id res chain seq x y z
N MET A 1 -8.05 42.27 -22.45
CA MET A 1 -6.91 41.45 -22.00
C MET A 1 -7.02 41.31 -20.50
N SER A 2 -7.42 40.14 -19.99
CA SER A 2 -7.33 39.85 -18.55
C SER A 2 -7.02 38.37 -18.36
N LEU A 3 -5.72 38.18 -18.13
CA LEU A 3 -4.96 37.12 -17.49
C LEU A 3 -5.69 35.79 -17.16
N SER A 4 -5.18 34.77 -17.85
CA SER A 4 -5.32 33.35 -17.63
C SER A 4 -5.03 32.92 -16.18
N ARG A 5 -5.96 32.17 -15.59
CA ARG A 5 -5.73 31.38 -14.36
C ARG A 5 -4.74 30.26 -14.65
N THR A 6 -3.53 30.38 -14.13
CA THR A 6 -2.60 29.24 -14.01
C THR A 6 -3.06 28.35 -12.87
N TYR A 7 -3.54 27.15 -13.21
CA TYR A 7 -3.77 26.07 -12.26
C TYR A 7 -2.41 25.64 -11.69
N SER A 8 -2.14 26.01 -10.45
CA SER A 8 -1.05 25.43 -9.67
C SER A 8 -1.50 24.04 -9.23
N GLY A 9 -1.03 23.02 -9.94
CA GLY A 9 -1.19 21.63 -9.52
C GLY A 9 -0.60 21.47 -8.12
N SER A 10 -1.40 20.94 -7.20
CA SER A 10 -0.98 20.73 -5.81
C SER A 10 0.14 19.70 -5.78
N MET A 11 1.37 20.19 -5.62
CA MET A 11 2.58 19.39 -5.46
C MET A 11 2.64 18.90 -4.02
N CYS A 12 2.48 17.59 -3.81
CA CYS A 12 2.74 16.98 -2.51
C CYS A 12 4.25 16.72 -2.44
N ILE A 13 5.02 17.70 -1.94
CA ILE A 13 6.38 17.43 -1.51
C ILE A 13 6.25 16.82 -0.11
N VAL A 14 6.66 15.57 0.05
CA VAL A 14 6.96 15.04 1.38
C VAL A 14 8.27 15.69 1.82
N GLU A 15 8.19 16.96 2.24
CA GLU A 15 9.32 17.66 2.87
C GLU A 15 9.40 17.23 4.33
N ALA A 16 10.28 16.28 4.60
CA ALA A 16 11.06 16.30 5.82
C ALA A 16 12.35 15.52 5.60
N GLN A 17 13.44 16.02 6.16
CA GLN A 17 14.78 15.44 6.17
C GLN A 17 14.87 14.08 6.91
N GLU A 18 13.79 13.33 7.01
CA GLU A 18 13.77 11.98 7.55
C GLU A 18 13.80 11.05 6.34
N THR A 19 14.99 10.77 5.77
CA THR A 19 15.67 9.51 6.04
C THR A 19 14.74 8.46 6.65
N PHE A 20 14.64 7.31 5.99
CA PHE A 20 14.18 6.06 6.59
C PHE A 20 14.40 6.08 8.12
N PRO A 21 13.34 6.07 8.95
CA PRO A 21 13.49 6.27 10.39
C PRO A 21 14.48 5.24 10.94
N GLY A 22 15.65 5.72 11.38
CA GLY A 22 16.66 4.95 12.08
C GLY A 22 18.00 4.66 11.36
N HIS A 23 18.23 5.10 10.11
CA HIS A 23 19.53 4.86 9.43
C HIS A 23 20.08 6.10 8.71
N GLN A 24 21.29 6.54 9.08
CA GLN A 24 22.06 7.50 8.28
C GLN A 24 22.56 6.81 7.01
N ILE A 25 21.95 7.12 5.87
CA ILE A 25 22.39 6.63 4.58
C ILE A 25 23.65 7.38 4.14
N THR A 26 24.73 6.65 3.85
CA THR A 26 26.03 7.21 3.43
C THR A 26 26.18 7.33 1.91
N TYR A 27 25.23 6.84 1.12
CA TYR A 27 25.24 6.86 -0.35
C TYR A 27 24.21 7.82 -0.97
N SER A 28 24.50 8.22 -2.21
CA SER A 28 23.61 9.05 -3.02
C SER A 28 22.34 8.28 -3.41
N THR A 29 21.24 9.00 -3.46
CA THR A 29 19.89 8.53 -3.81
C THR A 29 19.41 9.31 -5.02
N VAL A 30 18.46 8.77 -5.79
CA VAL A 30 17.94 9.44 -6.97
C VAL A 30 16.48 9.82 -6.79
N ASP A 31 16.14 11.08 -7.03
CA ASP A 31 14.74 11.53 -7.05
C ASP A 31 14.08 11.06 -8.35
N THR A 32 12.96 10.36 -8.21
CA THR A 32 12.21 9.78 -9.33
C THR A 32 10.73 10.12 -9.21
N GLU A 33 10.09 10.44 -10.33
CA GLU A 33 8.67 10.78 -10.42
C GLU A 33 7.82 9.56 -10.82
N PHE A 34 6.75 9.32 -10.07
CA PHE A 34 5.75 8.28 -10.32
C PHE A 34 4.42 8.94 -10.62
N LEU A 35 3.69 8.47 -11.63
CA LEU A 35 2.35 8.98 -11.93
C LEU A 35 1.37 8.65 -10.77
N GLY A 36 0.57 9.64 -10.39
CA GLY A 36 -0.46 9.48 -9.36
C GLY A 36 0.09 9.42 -7.92
N ALA A 37 -0.78 9.05 -6.99
CA ALA A 37 -0.42 8.78 -5.59
C ALA A 37 0.29 7.44 -5.48
N VAL A 38 1.54 7.41 -4.97
CA VAL A 38 2.17 6.14 -4.58
C VAL A 38 1.63 5.62 -3.26
N TYR A 39 1.37 6.53 -2.33
CA TYR A 39 0.76 6.24 -1.03
C TYR A 39 -0.69 6.70 -1.09
N PRO A 40 -1.69 5.80 -1.07
CA PRO A 40 -3.08 6.17 -1.32
C PRO A 40 -3.60 7.17 -0.27
N LEU A 41 -3.18 7.06 1.00
CA LEU A 41 -3.59 7.98 2.06
C LEU A 41 -3.05 9.41 1.90
N SER A 42 -1.94 9.61 1.17
CA SER A 42 -1.41 10.97 0.97
C SER A 42 -2.27 11.83 0.03
N ALA A 43 -3.20 11.20 -0.70
CA ALA A 43 -4.17 11.89 -1.54
C ALA A 43 -5.37 12.44 -0.74
N PHE A 44 -5.54 12.04 0.53
CA PHE A 44 -6.64 12.50 1.35
C PHE A 44 -6.22 13.65 2.27
N LYS A 45 -7.11 14.62 2.45
CA LYS A 45 -6.93 15.74 3.40
C LYS A 45 -8.16 15.84 4.28
N SER A 46 -7.92 15.97 5.58
CA SER A 46 -8.95 16.22 6.58
C SER A 46 -8.95 17.71 6.96
N ASP A 47 -10.12 18.36 6.91
CA ASP A 47 -10.31 19.73 7.38
C ASP A 47 -11.68 19.87 8.08
N GLN A 48 -11.68 20.36 9.32
CA GLN A 48 -12.88 20.58 10.14
C GLN A 48 -13.89 19.40 10.19
N GLY A 49 -13.40 18.16 10.15
CA GLY A 49 -14.23 16.95 10.14
C GLY A 49 -14.76 16.55 8.75
N GLY A 50 -14.43 17.30 7.70
CA GLY A 50 -14.61 16.91 6.31
C GLY A 50 -13.39 16.16 5.77
N LEU A 51 -13.64 15.20 4.88
CA LEU A 51 -12.61 14.44 4.16
C LEU A 51 -12.66 14.79 2.67
N PHE A 52 -11.51 15.13 2.11
CA PHE A 52 -11.37 15.54 0.71
C PHE A 52 -10.31 14.71 0.00
N TYR A 53 -10.52 14.43 -1.27
CA TYR A 53 -9.61 13.65 -2.11
C TYR A 53 -8.98 14.55 -3.19
N PHE A 54 -7.66 14.66 -3.15
CA PHE A 54 -6.83 15.46 -4.04
C PHE A 54 -5.61 14.64 -4.50
N PRO A 55 -5.79 13.67 -5.41
CA PRO A 55 -4.70 12.84 -5.86
C PRO A 55 -3.64 13.68 -6.57
N PRO A 56 -2.35 13.57 -6.20
CA PRO A 56 -1.29 14.26 -6.91
C PRO A 56 -1.15 13.69 -8.33
N THR A 57 -0.77 14.55 -9.28
CA THR A 57 -0.45 14.10 -10.65
C THR A 57 0.80 13.24 -10.67
N PHE A 58 1.76 13.53 -9.79
CA PHE A 58 2.96 12.73 -9.59
C PHE A 58 3.36 12.67 -8.12
N THR A 59 3.96 11.56 -7.71
CA THR A 59 4.67 11.41 -6.44
C THR A 59 6.17 11.38 -6.71
N ARG A 60 6.95 12.20 -6.00
CA ARG A 60 8.42 12.15 -6.00
C ARG A 60 8.90 11.24 -4.89
N LEU A 61 9.68 10.23 -5.24
CA LEU A 61 10.31 9.33 -4.28
C LEU A 61 11.83 9.36 -4.43
N ARG A 62 12.50 9.23 -3.30
CA ARG A 62 13.95 9.14 -3.20
C ARG A 62 14.35 7.67 -3.19
N LEU A 63 14.92 7.18 -4.30
CA LEU A 63 15.26 5.77 -4.48
C LEU A 63 16.68 5.47 -3.99
N SER A 64 16.85 4.37 -3.27
CA SER A 64 18.16 3.79 -2.98
C SER A 64 18.79 3.19 -4.25
N PRO A 65 20.09 2.88 -4.28
CA PRO A 65 20.72 2.25 -5.43
C PRO A 65 20.03 0.95 -5.86
N ILE A 66 19.62 0.09 -4.91
CA ILE A 66 18.92 -1.17 -5.19
C ILE A 66 17.54 -0.90 -5.80
N SER A 67 16.78 0.02 -5.20
CA SER A 67 15.45 0.41 -5.71
C SER A 67 15.54 1.10 -7.08
N TYR A 68 16.58 1.91 -7.32
CA TYR A 68 16.81 2.58 -8.60
C TYR A 68 17.22 1.60 -9.70
N ALA A 69 18.13 0.66 -9.41
CA ALA A 69 18.48 -0.42 -10.34
C ALA A 69 17.25 -1.26 -10.73
N THR A 70 16.37 -1.52 -9.75
CA THR A 70 15.09 -2.19 -9.98
C THR A 70 14.15 -1.36 -10.85
N PHE A 71 14.04 -0.06 -10.58
CA PHE A 71 13.21 0.87 -11.35
C PHE A 71 13.65 0.98 -12.83
N LEU A 72 14.95 0.88 -13.09
CA LEU A 72 15.54 0.87 -14.43
C LEU A 72 15.52 -0.51 -15.11
N ASP A 73 15.02 -1.56 -14.44
CA ASP A 73 15.08 -2.95 -14.91
C ASP A 73 16.51 -3.43 -15.23
N SER A 74 17.48 -3.03 -14.40
CA SER A 74 18.88 -3.47 -14.55
C SER A 74 19.19 -4.63 -13.62
N SER A 75 19.00 -5.86 -14.11
CA SER A 75 19.34 -7.07 -13.35
C SER A 75 20.84 -7.13 -12.99
N GLU A 76 21.72 -6.65 -13.87
CA GLU A 76 23.16 -6.62 -13.63
C GLU A 76 23.52 -5.67 -12.48
N ALA A 77 22.96 -4.45 -12.50
CA ALA A 77 23.17 -3.49 -11.43
C ALA A 77 22.56 -3.99 -10.11
N LEU A 78 21.35 -4.56 -10.14
CA LEU A 78 20.74 -5.16 -8.95
C LEU A 78 21.64 -6.25 -8.34
N ASN A 79 22.09 -7.20 -9.16
CA ASN A 79 22.92 -8.31 -8.70
C ASN A 79 24.27 -7.82 -8.13
N THR A 80 24.85 -6.81 -8.76
CA THR A 80 26.12 -6.22 -8.33
C THR A 80 25.94 -5.50 -6.99
N LEU A 81 24.92 -4.66 -6.87
CA LEU A 81 24.60 -3.93 -5.65
C LEU A 81 24.28 -4.88 -4.51
N TRP A 82 23.45 -5.90 -4.76
CA TRP A 82 23.11 -6.92 -3.77
C TRP A 82 24.34 -7.65 -3.21
N ARG A 83 25.27 -8.06 -4.09
CA ARG A 83 26.53 -8.70 -3.67
C ARG A 83 27.41 -7.80 -2.82
N LEU A 84 27.44 -6.51 -3.12
CA LEU A 84 28.20 -5.52 -2.35
C LEU A 84 27.54 -5.18 -1.02
N SER A 85 26.20 -5.29 -0.93
CA SER A 85 25.43 -4.99 0.28
C SER A 85 25.30 -6.14 1.27
N MET A 86 25.95 -7.29 1.04
CA MET A 86 25.85 -8.53 1.86
C MET A 86 26.26 -8.40 3.35
N GLY A 87 26.57 -7.20 3.86
CA GLY A 87 26.88 -6.93 5.26
C GLY A 87 25.99 -5.87 5.94
N GLU A 88 25.22 -5.09 5.18
CA GLU A 88 24.29 -4.09 5.71
C GLU A 88 22.86 -4.64 5.54
N GLN A 89 22.15 -4.89 6.63
CA GLN A 89 20.77 -5.39 6.56
C GLN A 89 19.85 -4.30 5.99
N CYS A 90 19.69 -4.26 4.66
CA CYS A 90 18.87 -3.28 3.98
C CYS A 90 17.48 -3.81 3.58
N GLN A 91 16.83 -4.55 4.49
CA GLN A 91 15.59 -5.26 4.14
C GLN A 91 14.47 -4.33 3.68
N ARG A 92 14.32 -3.14 4.28
CA ARG A 92 13.28 -2.18 3.85
C ARG A 92 13.50 -1.73 2.40
N GLU A 93 14.74 -1.57 1.97
CA GLU A 93 15.02 -1.23 0.57
C GLU A 93 14.76 -2.40 -0.39
N LEU A 94 15.04 -3.62 0.05
CA LEU A 94 14.73 -4.82 -0.73
C LEU A 94 13.22 -5.05 -0.85
N ASP A 95 12.47 -4.84 0.22
CA ASP A 95 11.00 -4.93 0.24
C ASP A 95 10.38 -3.84 -0.65
N PHE A 96 10.92 -2.63 -0.62
CA PHE A 96 10.50 -1.55 -1.50
C PHE A 96 10.93 -1.77 -2.97
N ALA A 97 12.09 -2.37 -3.21
CA ALA A 97 12.47 -2.81 -4.55
C ALA A 97 11.46 -3.85 -5.08
N LEU A 98 11.01 -4.80 -4.25
CA LEU A 98 9.96 -5.75 -4.62
C LEU A 98 8.65 -5.03 -4.97
N PHE A 99 8.27 -4.02 -4.18
CA PHE A 99 7.14 -3.14 -4.54
C PHE A 99 7.31 -2.55 -5.95
N LEU A 100 8.47 -1.98 -6.27
CA LEU A 100 8.73 -1.36 -7.58
C LEU A 100 8.70 -2.37 -8.74
N ALA A 101 9.28 -3.55 -8.57
CA ALA A 101 9.29 -4.60 -9.59
C ALA A 101 7.86 -5.03 -9.94
N LEU A 102 7.03 -5.29 -8.93
CA LEU A 102 5.62 -5.62 -9.12
C LEU A 102 4.86 -4.44 -9.72
N TYR A 103 5.06 -3.23 -9.21
CA TYR A 103 4.43 -2.00 -9.71
C TYR A 103 4.70 -1.77 -11.20
N ARG A 104 5.90 -2.11 -11.68
CA ARG A 104 6.29 -2.00 -13.09
C ARG A 104 5.95 -3.23 -13.93
N GLY A 105 5.45 -4.30 -13.32
CA GLY A 105 5.13 -5.55 -14.02
C GLY A 105 6.32 -6.35 -14.49
N ASN A 106 7.42 -6.27 -13.74
CA ASN A 106 8.63 -7.01 -14.04
C ASN A 106 8.69 -8.32 -13.24
N GLU A 107 8.19 -9.39 -13.84
CA GLU A 107 8.13 -10.72 -13.21
C GLU A 107 9.52 -11.30 -12.91
N LYS A 108 10.49 -11.11 -13.81
CA LYS A 108 11.85 -11.62 -13.62
C LYS A 108 12.52 -10.95 -12.42
N MET A 109 12.38 -9.63 -12.32
CA MET A 109 12.92 -8.87 -11.20
C MET A 109 12.20 -9.19 -9.89
N THR A 110 10.87 -9.37 -9.95
CA THR A 110 10.06 -9.83 -8.82
C THR A 110 10.59 -11.17 -8.28
N SER A 111 10.82 -12.15 -9.15
CA SER A 111 11.39 -13.45 -8.75
C SER A 111 12.78 -13.28 -8.12
N THR A 112 13.65 -12.48 -8.75
CA THR A 112 15.03 -12.27 -8.26
C THR A 112 15.03 -11.63 -6.87
N LEU A 113 14.19 -10.64 -6.63
CA LEU A 113 14.10 -9.94 -5.35
C LEU A 113 13.53 -10.85 -4.24
N LEU A 114 12.56 -11.69 -4.57
CA LEU A 114 12.07 -12.73 -3.65
C LEU A 114 13.16 -13.75 -3.32
N ASP A 115 13.96 -14.17 -4.31
CA ASP A 115 15.11 -15.07 -4.09
C ASP A 115 16.19 -14.42 -3.21
N TYR A 116 16.32 -13.09 -3.26
CA TYR A 116 17.20 -12.31 -2.39
C TYR A 116 16.63 -12.11 -0.97
N GLY A 117 15.39 -12.57 -0.73
CA GLY A 117 14.76 -12.53 0.58
C GLY A 117 13.91 -11.29 0.84
N ALA A 118 13.46 -10.58 -0.21
CA ALA A 118 12.47 -9.52 -0.06
C ALA A 118 11.23 -10.05 0.68
N ASN A 119 10.78 -9.33 1.71
CA ASN A 119 9.58 -9.66 2.46
C ASN A 119 8.36 -8.95 1.84
N PRO A 120 7.43 -9.69 1.21
CA PRO A 120 6.26 -9.09 0.59
C PRO A 120 5.22 -8.56 1.59
N GLY A 121 5.35 -8.85 2.89
CA GLY A 121 4.37 -8.51 3.93
C GLY A 121 4.99 -7.89 5.18
N ARG A 122 6.13 -7.19 5.07
CA ARG A 122 6.69 -6.48 6.23
C ARG A 122 5.75 -5.35 6.64
N ASN A 123 5.33 -5.36 7.90
CA ASN A 123 4.51 -4.30 8.46
C ASN A 123 5.29 -2.99 8.64
N PHE A 124 4.59 -1.86 8.56
CA PHE A 124 5.14 -0.50 8.60
C PHE A 124 6.20 -0.24 7.53
N SER A 125 6.00 -0.81 6.34
CA SER A 125 6.87 -0.63 5.17
C SER A 125 6.07 -0.85 3.90
N LEU A 126 6.27 0.02 2.92
CA LEU A 126 5.84 -0.24 1.54
C LEU A 126 6.53 -1.51 1.01
N ASN A 127 5.74 -2.46 0.48
CA ASN A 127 6.17 -3.84 0.23
C ASN A 127 5.42 -4.50 -0.94
N GLY A 128 5.73 -5.77 -1.21
CA GLY A 128 5.13 -6.52 -2.32
C GLY A 128 3.59 -6.66 -2.27
N MET A 129 2.99 -6.84 -1.10
CA MET A 129 1.53 -6.98 -0.95
C MET A 129 0.79 -5.72 -1.41
N HIS A 130 1.31 -4.54 -1.05
CA HIS A 130 0.75 -3.26 -1.50
C HIS A 130 0.82 -3.11 -3.03
N ALA A 131 1.96 -3.45 -3.65
CA ALA A 131 2.11 -3.40 -5.10
C ALA A 131 1.20 -4.40 -5.83
N ALA A 132 1.09 -5.62 -5.32
CA ALA A 132 0.24 -6.65 -5.88
C ALA A 132 -1.24 -6.23 -5.84
N ALA A 133 -1.70 -5.67 -4.72
CA ALA A 133 -3.05 -5.12 -4.60
C ALA A 133 -3.29 -3.93 -5.54
N ARG A 134 -2.34 -2.99 -5.65
CA ARG A 134 -2.42 -1.85 -6.57
C ARG A 134 -2.57 -2.25 -8.04
N ARG A 135 -2.12 -3.46 -8.40
CA ARG A 135 -2.18 -3.98 -9.76
C ARG A 135 -3.18 -5.12 -9.94
N GLY A 136 -3.97 -5.44 -8.92
CA GLY A 136 -4.95 -6.53 -8.98
C GLY A 136 -4.32 -7.92 -9.18
N LEU A 137 -3.06 -8.12 -8.79
CA LEU A 137 -2.32 -9.37 -9.00
C LEU A 137 -2.71 -10.44 -7.97
N LYS A 138 -3.93 -10.98 -8.10
CA LYS A 138 -4.48 -11.98 -7.17
C LYS A 138 -3.58 -13.21 -6.99
N HIS A 139 -2.84 -13.61 -8.02
CA HIS A 139 -1.90 -14.73 -7.93
C HIS A 139 -0.73 -14.42 -6.99
N GLU A 140 -0.14 -13.23 -7.08
CA GLU A 140 0.93 -12.78 -6.16
C GLU A 140 0.38 -12.57 -4.74
N ILE A 141 -0.82 -11.96 -4.60
CA ILE A 141 -1.48 -11.84 -3.29
C ILE A 141 -1.64 -13.23 -2.65
N SER A 142 -2.18 -14.20 -3.39
CA SER A 142 -2.34 -15.58 -2.89
C SER A 142 -1.00 -16.21 -2.54
N LYS A 143 0.04 -16.00 -3.34
CA LYS A 143 1.39 -16.52 -3.11
C LYS A 143 1.99 -15.93 -1.84
N PHE A 144 1.88 -14.62 -1.65
CA PHE A 144 2.41 -13.93 -0.46
C PHE A 144 1.71 -14.39 0.83
N VAL A 145 0.39 -14.57 0.81
CA VAL A 145 -0.33 -15.11 1.98
C VAL A 145 0.09 -16.56 2.27
N LYS A 146 0.15 -17.42 1.25
CA LYS A 146 0.40 -18.86 1.45
C LYS A 146 1.85 -19.19 1.76
N ASP A 147 2.77 -18.64 0.99
CA ASP A 147 4.17 -19.05 0.98
C ASP A 147 5.01 -18.17 1.91
N TYR A 148 4.68 -16.87 2.00
CA TYR A 148 5.42 -15.89 2.79
C TYR A 148 4.73 -15.51 4.11
N LYS A 149 3.52 -16.04 4.37
CA LYS A 149 2.70 -15.73 5.55
C LYS A 149 2.45 -14.23 5.73
N ALA A 150 2.42 -13.49 4.63
CA ALA A 150 2.11 -12.07 4.63
C ALA A 150 0.63 -11.88 5.02
N GLY A 151 0.36 -11.08 6.05
CA GLY A 151 -1.00 -10.73 6.43
C GLY A 151 -1.68 -9.89 5.34
N PRO A 152 -2.97 -10.05 5.09
CA PRO A 152 -3.69 -9.25 4.10
C PRO A 152 -3.92 -7.79 4.55
N ASP A 153 -3.80 -7.52 5.86
CA ASP A 153 -3.94 -6.19 6.47
C ASP A 153 -2.60 -5.56 6.87
N VAL A 154 -1.49 -6.00 6.25
CA VAL A 154 -0.18 -5.35 6.46
C VAL A 154 -0.30 -3.85 6.19
N ARG A 155 0.40 -3.03 6.97
CA ARG A 155 0.35 -1.58 6.84
C ARG A 155 1.65 -1.05 6.27
N ASP A 156 1.59 -0.05 5.41
CA ASP A 156 2.75 0.74 5.01
C ASP A 156 3.16 1.74 6.13
N GLU A 157 4.15 2.58 5.86
CA GLU A 157 4.59 3.63 6.80
C GLU A 157 3.52 4.70 7.11
N PHE A 158 2.48 4.85 6.30
CA PHE A 158 1.35 5.77 6.50
C PHE A 158 0.10 5.06 7.04
N SER A 159 0.26 3.82 7.53
CA SER A 159 -0.83 2.96 7.99
C SER A 159 -1.82 2.50 6.91
N ALA A 160 -1.52 2.70 5.63
CA ALA A 160 -2.36 2.25 4.53
C ALA A 160 -2.26 0.73 4.36
N THR A 161 -3.40 0.10 4.08
CA THR A 161 -3.50 -1.35 3.85
C THR A 161 -3.52 -1.68 2.36
N PRO A 162 -3.27 -2.94 1.95
CA PRO A 162 -3.42 -3.40 0.57
C PRO A 162 -4.79 -3.05 -0.05
N ILE A 163 -5.87 -3.05 0.74
CA ILE A 163 -7.20 -2.62 0.26
C ILE A 163 -7.17 -1.18 -0.27
N LEU A 164 -6.55 -0.23 0.44
CA LEU A 164 -6.44 1.16 -0.04
C LEU A 164 -5.64 1.28 -1.35
N TYR A 165 -4.67 0.38 -1.55
CA TYR A 165 -3.93 0.29 -2.81
C TYR A 165 -4.81 -0.27 -3.94
N ALA A 166 -5.63 -1.28 -3.66
CA ALA A 166 -6.58 -1.84 -4.62
C ALA A 166 -7.68 -0.84 -5.01
N MET A 167 -8.07 0.08 -4.11
CA MET A 167 -9.02 1.16 -4.42
C MET A 167 -8.53 2.12 -5.51
N GLN A 168 -7.25 2.10 -5.87
CA GLN A 168 -6.69 2.90 -6.96
C GLN A 168 -6.89 2.26 -8.36
N LEU A 169 -7.34 1.00 -8.44
CA LEU A 169 -7.69 0.35 -9.71
C LEU A 169 -8.98 0.91 -10.28
N ASP A 170 -9.21 0.80 -11.57
CA ASP A 170 -10.53 1.14 -12.14
C ASP A 170 -11.54 0.03 -11.85
N ALA A 171 -12.83 0.40 -11.82
CA ALA A 171 -13.89 -0.58 -11.74
C ALA A 171 -13.90 -1.48 -13.00
N PRO A 172 -14.18 -2.79 -12.87
CA PRO A 172 -14.54 -3.52 -11.64
C PRO A 172 -13.36 -4.15 -10.90
N ASP A 173 -12.12 -3.90 -11.33
CA ASP A 173 -10.93 -4.60 -10.83
C ASP A 173 -10.59 -4.23 -9.39
N ASP A 174 -10.95 -3.01 -8.95
CA ASP A 174 -10.88 -2.59 -7.55
C ASP A 174 -11.67 -3.54 -6.65
N TRP A 175 -12.98 -3.67 -6.85
CA TRP A 175 -13.85 -4.54 -6.06
C TRP A 175 -13.40 -5.99 -6.12
N TYR A 176 -13.08 -6.51 -7.32
CA TYR A 176 -12.63 -7.88 -7.48
C TYR A 176 -11.34 -8.20 -6.72
N THR A 177 -10.46 -7.23 -6.54
CA THR A 177 -9.23 -7.38 -5.75
C THR A 177 -9.52 -7.28 -4.26
N ILE A 178 -10.39 -6.36 -3.86
CA ILE A 178 -10.79 -6.14 -2.47
C ILE A 178 -11.57 -7.34 -1.93
N GLU A 179 -12.55 -7.84 -2.66
CA GLU A 179 -13.30 -9.05 -2.32
C GLU A 179 -12.35 -10.25 -2.14
N PHE A 180 -11.33 -10.35 -3.00
CA PHE A 180 -10.33 -11.40 -2.88
C PHE A 180 -9.49 -11.27 -1.61
N LEU A 181 -9.10 -10.05 -1.22
CA LEU A 181 -8.42 -9.79 0.06
C LEU A 181 -9.31 -10.13 1.26
N PHE A 182 -10.60 -9.80 1.23
CA PHE A 182 -11.55 -10.21 2.29
C PHE A 182 -11.67 -11.72 2.43
N ARG A 183 -11.74 -12.45 1.31
CA ARG A 183 -11.75 -13.93 1.32
C ARG A 183 -10.44 -14.53 1.87
N LEU A 184 -9.35 -13.78 1.86
CA LEU A 184 -8.07 -14.14 2.47
C LEU A 184 -7.96 -13.69 3.94
N GLY A 185 -9.01 -13.08 4.50
CA GLY A 185 -9.10 -12.69 5.91
C GLY A 185 -8.72 -11.24 6.19
N ALA A 186 -8.72 -10.35 5.19
CA ALA A 186 -8.60 -8.91 5.44
C ALA A 186 -9.80 -8.40 6.25
N ASP A 187 -9.54 -7.55 7.24
CA ASP A 187 -10.57 -6.97 8.09
C ASP A 187 -11.29 -5.79 7.40
N PRO A 188 -12.60 -5.89 7.10
CA PRO A 188 -13.35 -4.82 6.45
C PRO A 188 -13.65 -3.63 7.37
N TRP A 189 -13.38 -3.72 8.68
CA TRP A 189 -13.71 -2.71 9.68
C TRP A 189 -12.55 -1.77 10.02
N ILE A 190 -11.41 -1.87 9.33
CA ILE A 190 -10.27 -0.97 9.56
C ILE A 190 -10.66 0.47 9.21
N THR A 191 -10.32 1.38 10.12
CA THR A 191 -10.54 2.82 10.00
C THR A 191 -9.23 3.60 9.86
N PHE A 192 -9.31 4.80 9.29
CA PHE A 192 -8.15 5.63 8.96
C PHE A 192 -8.32 7.10 9.40
N GLY A 193 -7.22 7.71 9.82
CA GLY A 193 -7.17 9.12 10.26
C GLY A 193 -7.87 9.38 11.58
N ASP A 194 -7.91 10.65 11.99
CA ASP A 194 -8.39 11.07 13.32
C ASP A 194 -9.91 10.90 13.54
N TRP A 195 -10.66 10.70 12.46
CA TRP A 195 -12.13 10.58 12.46
C TRP A 195 -12.61 9.17 12.11
N ASP A 196 -11.71 8.18 12.16
CA ASP A 196 -12.03 6.78 11.94
C ASP A 196 -12.75 6.52 10.60
N TRP A 197 -12.22 7.08 9.50
CA TRP A 197 -12.82 6.92 8.18
C TRP A 197 -12.76 5.47 7.70
N THR A 198 -13.90 4.91 7.28
CA THR A 198 -13.98 3.54 6.74
C THR A 198 -13.55 3.48 5.28
N TYR A 199 -13.28 2.26 4.77
CA TYR A 199 -13.05 2.05 3.34
C TYR A 199 -14.18 2.60 2.46
N ALA A 200 -15.44 2.39 2.85
CA ALA A 200 -16.59 2.86 2.08
C ALA A 200 -16.67 4.39 2.05
N GLN A 201 -16.38 5.07 3.17
CA GLN A 201 -16.32 6.53 3.20
C GLN A 201 -15.20 7.06 2.30
N LEU A 202 -14.01 6.44 2.33
CA LEU A 202 -12.90 6.79 1.44
C LEU A 202 -13.30 6.60 -0.03
N ALA A 203 -13.98 5.50 -0.39
CA ALA A 203 -14.46 5.23 -1.74
C ALA A 203 -15.43 6.30 -2.25
N ARG A 204 -16.34 6.80 -1.40
CA ARG A 204 -17.26 7.89 -1.75
C ARG A 204 -16.55 9.18 -2.07
N VAL A 205 -15.56 9.56 -1.26
CA VAL A 205 -14.77 10.78 -1.50
C VAL A 205 -13.90 10.63 -2.77
N MET A 206 -13.55 9.40 -3.17
CA MET A 206 -12.93 9.09 -4.46
C MET A 206 -13.93 9.06 -5.64
N GLU A 207 -15.21 9.38 -5.42
CA GLU A 207 -16.30 9.32 -6.41
C GLU A 207 -16.58 7.90 -6.95
N LYS A 208 -16.33 6.87 -6.13
CA LYS A 208 -16.55 5.45 -6.47
C LYS A 208 -17.75 4.88 -5.71
N GLU A 209 -18.95 5.34 -6.04
CA GLU A 209 -20.16 4.95 -5.31
C GLU A 209 -20.47 3.44 -5.42
N ASP A 210 -20.26 2.82 -6.59
CA ASP A 210 -20.46 1.38 -6.76
C ASP A 210 -19.54 0.57 -5.84
N LEU A 211 -18.28 1.00 -5.69
CA LEU A 211 -17.33 0.38 -4.77
C LEU A 211 -17.74 0.60 -3.31
N ALA A 212 -18.16 1.82 -2.97
CA ALA A 212 -18.63 2.15 -1.62
C ALA A 212 -19.84 1.29 -1.22
N GLN A 213 -20.78 1.08 -2.14
CA GLN A 213 -21.94 0.22 -1.91
C GLN A 213 -21.53 -1.23 -1.69
N ASN A 214 -20.63 -1.78 -2.52
CA ASN A 214 -20.13 -3.14 -2.34
C ASN A 214 -19.43 -3.33 -0.98
N LEU A 215 -18.68 -2.33 -0.52
CA LEU A 215 -18.04 -2.34 0.80
C LEU A 215 -19.06 -2.34 1.94
N ASP A 216 -20.07 -1.47 1.87
CA ASP A 216 -21.15 -1.43 2.87
C ASP A 216 -21.97 -2.73 2.87
N ASP A 217 -22.26 -3.29 1.71
CA ASP A 217 -22.98 -4.56 1.56
C ASP A 217 -22.21 -5.74 2.16
N TRP A 218 -20.88 -5.78 1.97
CA TRP A 218 -20.02 -6.80 2.58
C TRP A 218 -20.04 -6.73 4.11
N VAL A 219 -19.96 -5.52 4.65
CA VAL A 219 -19.96 -5.24 6.09
C VAL A 219 -21.34 -5.50 6.72
N GLY A 220 -22.42 -5.15 6.02
CA GLY A 220 -23.81 -5.36 6.44
C GLY A 220 -24.33 -6.79 6.23
N SER A 221 -23.61 -7.62 5.48
CA SER A 221 -23.95 -9.02 5.31
C SER A 221 -23.83 -9.76 6.65
N PRO A 222 -24.83 -10.56 7.06
CA PRO A 222 -24.70 -11.45 8.20
C PRO A 222 -23.68 -12.54 7.86
N THR A 223 -22.41 -12.22 8.02
CA THR A 223 -21.33 -13.21 7.96
C THR A 223 -21.52 -14.14 9.15
N GLU A 224 -21.60 -15.45 8.91
CA GLU A 224 -21.85 -16.52 9.90
C GLU A 224 -20.70 -16.69 10.94
N SER A 225 -20.08 -15.60 11.39
CA SER A 225 -18.89 -15.60 12.24
C SER A 225 -18.94 -14.50 13.31
N ASN A 226 -20.02 -14.45 14.08
CA ASN A 226 -20.03 -13.75 15.38
C ASN A 226 -20.59 -14.65 16.51
N SER A 227 -20.24 -15.94 16.47
CA SER A 227 -20.59 -16.95 17.49
C SER A 227 -19.50 -17.16 18.56
N SER A 228 -18.82 -16.10 19.03
CA SER A 228 -17.84 -16.26 20.12
C SER A 228 -17.73 -15.09 21.09
N ARG A 229 -18.78 -14.26 21.19
CA ARG A 229 -18.98 -13.38 22.36
C ARG A 229 -20.20 -13.82 23.16
N GLU A 230 -20.28 -15.10 23.50
CA GLU A 230 -21.13 -15.52 24.61
C GLU A 230 -20.56 -14.94 25.91
N SER A 231 -21.33 -14.03 26.49
CA SER A 231 -21.10 -13.50 27.82
C SER A 231 -21.20 -14.63 28.83
N SER A 232 -20.06 -15.06 29.34
CA SER A 232 -20.00 -15.92 30.54
C SER A 232 -20.34 -15.06 31.76
N CYS A 233 -21.64 -14.85 32.00
CA CYS A 233 -22.13 -14.42 33.30
C CYS A 233 -22.39 -15.68 34.14
N MET A 234 -21.42 -15.98 35.01
CA MET A 234 -21.56 -16.93 36.10
C MET A 234 -22.81 -16.62 36.93
N ILE A 235 -23.71 -17.58 37.03
CA ILE A 235 -24.74 -17.63 38.08
C ILE A 235 -24.04 -18.05 39.37
N GLY A 236 -23.84 -17.11 40.28
CA GLY A 236 -23.56 -17.40 41.68
C GLY A 236 -24.89 -17.64 42.39
N GLY A 237 -25.11 -18.87 42.84
CA GLY A 237 -26.25 -19.22 43.69
C GLY A 237 -25.99 -18.85 45.14
N ASP A 238 -27.07 -18.52 45.83
CA ASP A 238 -27.26 -18.71 47.27
C ASP A 238 -28.54 -19.54 47.46
#